data_AF-A0A5C7U8Q9-F1
#
_entry.id   AF-A0A5C7U8Q9-F1
#
_cell.length_a   1.000
_cell.length_b   1.000
_cell.length_c   1.000
_cell.angle_alpha   90.00
_cell.angle_beta   90.00
_cell.angle_gamma   90.00
#
_symmetry.space_group_name_H-M   'P 1'
#
loop_
_entity.id
_entity.type
_entity.pdbx_description
1 polymer ?
#
loop_
_entity_poly.entity_id
_entity_poly.type
_entity_poly.pdbx_seq_one_letter_code
_entity_poly.pdbx_strand_id
1 'polypeptide(L)'
;MVRAYRAKNMTELYDQLTDSLVHGRSEDLTIESTIDVQIHDIIAEADTMEWDFDLKDAWITKQRWSMMVRQYIDPVQLKAWIERITAKTGKSGRGVAAFRTNIVKPRGGAASGATNQESRVWGSCMLNITYKAIPQPQITLISRTSYLGYIGALDVSVAWMVGRYLAKELGIEMKDMKFVWVNQAVQWHNFKSLAYLLNHANEEKRTHYRRLMIEPSSELTVKEKREILDHPALRLSRKWLQKVIKDDQAGRTLGDMTYNTLRRIVRRFHTEVYGYEVAKQYEGWSLYKSGPMKGQQKEFFKAYEPLPSVPIQTLDLSPIGMPLAGHYGTDFVGGDDEDDD
;
A
#
# COMPACT_ATOMS: atom_id res chain seq x y z
N MET A 1 -20.58 12.48 -7.37
CA MET A 1 -19.86 13.46 -8.23
C MET A 1 -18.50 12.84 -8.47
N VAL A 2 -18.11 12.63 -9.73
CA VAL A 2 -16.79 12.05 -10.04
C VAL A 2 -15.70 13.07 -9.77
N ARG A 3 -14.63 12.65 -9.07
CA ARG A 3 -13.46 13.49 -8.80
C ARG A 3 -12.32 13.12 -9.73
N ALA A 4 -11.81 14.12 -10.44
CA ALA A 4 -10.75 13.96 -11.42
C ALA A 4 -9.41 14.48 -10.88
N TYR A 5 -8.36 13.68 -11.04
CA TYR A 5 -6.97 14.06 -10.73
C TYR A 5 -6.12 13.92 -11.98
N ARG A 6 -5.17 14.82 -12.16
CA ARG A 6 -4.24 14.82 -13.31
C ARG A 6 -2.84 15.20 -12.84
N ALA A 7 -1.85 14.41 -13.24
CA ALA A 7 -0.45 14.66 -12.93
C ALA A 7 0.45 14.28 -14.11
N LYS A 8 1.73 14.67 -14.06
CA LYS A 8 2.66 14.40 -15.17
C LYS A 8 3.05 12.92 -15.25
N ASN A 9 3.21 12.28 -14.10
CA ASN A 9 3.64 10.89 -13.98
C ASN A 9 2.90 10.19 -12.82
N MET A 10 3.06 8.87 -12.69
CA MET A 10 2.37 8.09 -11.66
C MET A 10 2.82 8.48 -10.25
N THR A 11 4.07 8.91 -10.07
CA THR A 11 4.61 9.35 -8.77
C THR A 11 3.86 10.57 -8.25
N GLU A 12 3.81 11.63 -9.06
CA GLU A 12 3.07 12.85 -8.74
C GLU A 12 1.58 12.58 -8.55
N LEU A 13 0.98 11.67 -9.33
CA LEU A 13 -0.43 11.31 -9.19
C LEU A 13 -0.73 10.66 -7.84
N TYR A 14 0.11 9.73 -7.41
CA TYR A 14 -0.06 9.03 -6.13
C TYR A 14 0.11 9.98 -4.95
N ASP A 15 1.13 10.85 -5.00
CA ASP A 15 1.36 11.87 -3.98
C ASP A 15 0.19 12.86 -3.92
N GLN A 16 -0.29 13.33 -5.07
CA GLN A 16 -1.45 14.23 -5.14
C GLN A 16 -2.72 13.61 -4.54
N LEU A 17 -3.01 12.34 -4.86
CA LEU A 17 -4.15 11.61 -4.29
C LEU A 17 -4.01 11.41 -2.79
N THR A 18 -2.80 11.06 -2.33
CA THR A 18 -2.53 10.83 -0.91
C THR A 18 -2.61 12.14 -0.13
N ASP A 19 -2.00 13.21 -0.63
CA ASP A 19 -2.07 14.56 -0.06
C ASP A 19 -3.52 15.08 -0.01
N SER A 20 -4.36 14.73 -0.99
CA SER A 20 -5.79 15.10 -0.97
C SER A 20 -6.57 14.44 0.17
N LEU A 21 -6.15 13.26 0.65
CA LEU A 21 -6.71 12.65 1.85
C LEU A 21 -6.10 13.27 3.12
N VAL A 22 -4.78 13.48 3.13
CA VAL A 22 -4.03 14.01 4.29
C VAL A 22 -4.47 15.43 4.62
N HIS A 23 -4.59 16.28 3.60
CA HIS A 23 -4.92 17.70 3.70
C HIS A 23 -6.35 18.04 3.28
N GLY A 24 -7.18 17.03 2.98
CA GLY A 24 -8.61 17.23 2.77
C GLY A 24 -9.28 17.72 4.06
N ARG A 25 -10.18 18.70 3.95
CA ARG A 25 -11.09 19.06 5.05
C ARG A 25 -12.32 18.17 5.04
N SER A 26 -13.15 18.23 6.08
CA SER A 26 -14.35 17.37 6.16
C SER A 26 -15.29 17.56 4.94
N GLU A 27 -15.42 18.77 4.41
CA GLU A 27 -16.19 19.05 3.19
C GLU A 27 -15.57 18.45 1.91
N ASP A 28 -14.26 18.20 1.92
CA ASP A 28 -13.53 17.56 0.83
C ASP A 28 -13.55 16.04 0.95
N LEU A 29 -14.10 15.45 2.00
CA LEU A 29 -14.09 14.00 2.21
C LEU A 29 -15.50 13.43 1.99
N THR A 30 -15.58 12.25 1.38
CA THR A 30 -16.88 11.56 1.22
C THR A 30 -17.28 10.85 2.51
N ILE A 31 -16.30 10.26 3.21
CA ILE A 31 -16.51 9.59 4.50
C ILE A 31 -15.45 10.07 5.48
N GLU A 32 -15.89 10.38 6.68
CA GLU A 32 -15.05 10.55 7.86
C GLU A 32 -15.56 9.60 8.95
N SER A 33 -14.73 8.66 9.38
CA SER A 33 -15.03 7.73 10.47
C SER A 33 -14.02 7.90 11.61
N THR A 34 -14.17 7.09 12.66
CA THR A 34 -13.21 7.09 13.78
C THR A 34 -11.89 6.38 13.43
N ILE A 35 -11.84 5.67 12.30
CA ILE A 35 -10.70 4.82 11.90
C ILE A 35 -10.06 5.32 10.60
N ASP A 36 -10.86 5.82 9.68
CA ASP A 36 -10.43 6.20 8.33
C ASP A 36 -11.18 7.40 7.78
N VAL A 37 -10.61 8.00 6.73
CA VAL A 37 -11.29 8.97 5.86
C VAL A 37 -11.21 8.48 4.42
N GLN A 38 -12.18 8.85 3.60
CA GLN A 38 -12.27 8.35 2.23
C GLN A 38 -12.73 9.41 1.23
N ILE A 39 -12.30 9.25 -0.01
CA ILE A 39 -12.80 9.97 -1.18
C ILE A 39 -13.31 8.94 -2.18
N HIS A 40 -14.54 9.10 -2.66
CA HIS A 40 -15.19 8.16 -3.58
C HIS A 40 -15.22 8.68 -5.03
N ASP A 41 -15.51 7.77 -5.96
CA ASP A 41 -15.74 8.04 -7.38
C ASP A 41 -14.55 8.77 -8.06
N ILE A 42 -13.36 8.19 -7.99
CA ILE A 42 -12.12 8.81 -8.48
C ILE A 42 -11.76 8.32 -9.88
N ILE A 43 -11.38 9.27 -10.73
CA ILE A 43 -10.62 9.02 -11.95
C ILE A 43 -9.33 9.83 -11.85
N ALA A 44 -8.19 9.14 -11.77
CA ALA A 44 -6.88 9.76 -11.64
C ALA A 44 -6.03 9.42 -12.86
N GLU A 45 -5.46 10.42 -13.52
CA GLU A 45 -4.73 10.26 -14.77
C GLU A 45 -3.29 10.78 -14.65
N ALA A 46 -2.32 10.01 -15.13
CA ALA A 46 -0.95 10.46 -15.28
C ALA A 46 -0.54 10.40 -16.74
N ASP A 47 0.10 11.45 -17.26
CA ASP A 47 0.51 11.56 -18.66
C ASP A 47 1.54 10.50 -19.06
N THR A 48 2.39 10.09 -18.11
CA THR A 48 3.35 9.01 -18.26
C THR A 48 3.17 7.90 -17.20
N MET A 49 3.66 6.70 -17.50
CA MET A 49 3.76 5.59 -16.55
C MET A 49 5.10 5.59 -15.80
N GLU A 50 5.79 6.72 -15.70
CA GLU A 50 6.97 6.83 -14.85
C GLU A 50 6.53 6.74 -13.39
N TRP A 51 7.17 5.82 -12.66
CA TRP A 51 6.81 5.47 -11.29
C TRP A 51 8.09 5.25 -10.50
N ASP A 52 8.26 6.05 -9.46
CA ASP A 52 9.34 5.95 -8.49
C ASP A 52 8.74 5.64 -7.12
N PHE A 53 9.13 4.49 -6.58
CA PHE A 53 8.57 3.97 -5.34
C PHE A 53 9.53 2.97 -4.72
N ASP A 54 9.86 3.18 -3.45
CA ASP A 54 10.52 2.19 -2.61
C ASP A 54 9.50 1.57 -1.65
N LEU A 55 9.50 0.24 -1.56
CA LEU A 55 8.63 -0.48 -0.61
C LEU A 55 8.84 -0.01 0.83
N LYS A 56 10.06 0.43 1.17
CA LYS A 56 10.41 0.98 2.48
C LYS A 56 9.58 2.21 2.84
N ASP A 57 9.25 3.07 1.87
CA ASP A 57 8.52 4.33 2.12
C ASP A 57 7.11 4.06 2.66
N ALA A 58 6.53 2.91 2.31
CA ALA A 58 5.22 2.46 2.80
C ALA A 58 5.30 1.43 3.95
N TRP A 59 6.49 1.17 4.49
CA TRP A 59 6.77 0.10 5.48
C TRP A 59 6.37 -1.30 4.99
N ILE A 60 6.60 -1.57 3.71
CA ILE A 60 6.22 -2.81 3.02
C ILE A 60 7.47 -3.69 2.82
N THR A 61 7.30 -5.00 2.93
CA THR A 61 8.37 -5.97 2.66
C THR A 61 8.29 -6.52 1.23
N LYS A 62 9.40 -7.07 0.72
CA LYS A 62 9.41 -7.77 -0.58
C LYS A 62 8.46 -8.99 -0.59
N GLN A 63 8.28 -9.67 0.54
CA GLN A 63 7.30 -10.75 0.66
C GLN A 63 5.87 -10.24 0.44
N ARG A 64 5.56 -9.02 0.89
CA ARG A 64 4.24 -8.42 0.67
C ARG A 64 3.97 -8.14 -0.81
N TRP A 65 4.97 -7.72 -1.58
CA TRP A 65 4.89 -7.66 -3.06
C TRP A 65 4.60 -9.03 -3.65
N SER A 66 5.40 -10.04 -3.29
CA SER A 66 5.25 -11.42 -3.79
C SER A 66 3.85 -11.97 -3.54
N MET A 67 3.33 -11.77 -2.32
CA MET A 67 1.97 -12.13 -1.95
C MET A 67 0.92 -11.38 -2.80
N MET A 68 1.11 -10.09 -3.05
CA MET A 68 0.15 -9.31 -3.83
C MET A 68 0.08 -9.80 -5.28
N VAL A 69 1.23 -10.05 -5.91
CA VAL A 69 1.29 -10.57 -7.28
C VAL A 69 0.62 -11.94 -7.36
N ARG A 70 0.97 -12.88 -6.46
CA ARG A 70 0.34 -14.21 -6.40
C ARG A 70 -1.18 -14.14 -6.19
N GLN A 71 -1.65 -13.17 -5.40
CA GLN A 71 -3.08 -13.02 -5.11
C GLN A 71 -3.89 -12.51 -6.30
N TYR A 72 -3.35 -11.57 -7.09
CA TYR A 72 -4.13 -10.85 -8.09
C TYR A 72 -3.82 -11.21 -9.54
N ILE A 73 -2.63 -11.72 -9.82
CA ILE A 73 -2.16 -11.93 -11.19
C ILE A 73 -2.13 -13.42 -11.49
N ASP A 74 -2.98 -13.84 -12.42
CA ASP A 74 -2.90 -15.15 -13.05
C ASP A 74 -1.87 -15.10 -14.20
N PRO A 75 -0.75 -15.84 -14.11
CA PRO A 75 0.31 -15.78 -15.12
C PRO A 75 -0.16 -16.25 -16.49
N VAL A 76 -1.07 -17.23 -16.57
CA VAL A 76 -1.60 -17.78 -17.83
C VAL A 76 -2.49 -16.73 -18.52
N GLN A 77 -3.36 -16.08 -17.74
CA GLN A 77 -4.23 -15.03 -18.29
C GLN A 77 -3.45 -13.77 -18.67
N LEU A 78 -2.45 -13.37 -17.87
CA LEU A 78 -1.58 -12.25 -18.22
C LEU A 78 -0.83 -12.53 -19.52
N LYS A 79 -0.25 -13.73 -19.62
CA LYS A 79 0.44 -14.23 -20.82
C LYS A 79 -0.47 -14.16 -22.06
N ALA A 80 -1.71 -14.65 -21.98
CA ALA A 80 -2.68 -14.59 -23.08
C ALA A 80 -3.14 -13.16 -23.41
N TRP A 81 -3.20 -12.27 -22.41
CA TRP A 81 -3.55 -10.86 -22.62
C TRP A 81 -2.47 -10.11 -23.40
N ILE A 82 -1.19 -10.32 -23.04
CA ILE A 82 -0.04 -9.73 -23.76
C ILE A 82 0.00 -10.21 -25.22
N GLU A 83 -0.20 -11.51 -25.50
CA GLU A 83 -0.27 -12.04 -26.88
C GLU A 83 -1.36 -11.37 -27.71
N ARG A 84 -2.55 -11.23 -27.13
CA ARG A 84 -3.69 -10.63 -27.86
C ARG A 84 -3.40 -9.18 -28.20
N ILE A 85 -2.76 -8.44 -27.30
CA ILE A 85 -2.39 -7.05 -27.55
C ILE A 85 -1.35 -6.99 -28.65
N THR A 86 -0.23 -7.72 -28.53
CA THR A 86 0.87 -7.69 -29.51
C THR A 86 0.42 -8.14 -30.90
N ALA A 87 -0.45 -9.15 -30.99
CA ALA A 87 -0.94 -9.65 -32.27
C ALA A 87 -2.04 -8.79 -32.93
N LYS A 88 -2.90 -8.12 -32.15
CA LYS A 88 -4.13 -7.48 -32.69
C LYS A 88 -4.19 -5.97 -32.50
N THR A 89 -3.72 -5.46 -31.36
CA THR A 89 -3.85 -4.04 -31.02
C THR A 89 -2.54 -3.29 -31.28
N GLY A 90 -1.39 -3.83 -30.88
CA GLY A 90 -0.09 -3.19 -31.05
C GLY A 90 -0.06 -1.77 -30.49
N LYS A 91 0.68 -0.89 -31.16
CA LYS A 91 0.86 0.53 -30.76
C LYS A 91 -0.20 1.50 -31.29
N SER A 92 -1.03 1.08 -32.24
CA SER A 92 -1.94 1.99 -32.96
C SER A 92 -3.31 1.38 -33.31
N GLY A 93 -3.53 0.11 -33.00
CA GLY A 93 -4.77 -0.60 -33.28
C GLY A 93 -5.93 -0.15 -32.39
N ARG A 94 -7.15 -0.43 -32.86
CA ARG A 94 -8.38 -0.09 -32.14
C ARG A 94 -8.76 -1.21 -31.16
N GLY A 95 -9.54 -0.84 -30.15
CA GLY A 95 -10.08 -1.77 -29.14
C GLY A 95 -9.48 -1.56 -27.76
N VAL A 96 -10.06 -2.22 -26.77
CA VAL A 96 -9.62 -2.21 -25.38
C VAL A 96 -9.45 -3.66 -24.93
N ALA A 97 -8.21 -4.05 -24.64
CA ALA A 97 -7.92 -5.38 -24.12
C ALA A 97 -8.03 -5.37 -22.60
N ALA A 98 -8.84 -6.26 -22.02
CA ALA A 98 -9.04 -6.34 -20.59
C ALA A 98 -8.42 -7.61 -19.99
N PHE A 99 -7.70 -7.43 -18.89
CA PHE A 99 -7.16 -8.49 -18.03
C PHE A 99 -7.86 -8.41 -16.68
N ARG A 100 -8.63 -9.43 -16.34
CA ARG A 100 -9.32 -9.51 -15.05
C ARG A 100 -8.37 -10.11 -14.01
N THR A 101 -8.25 -9.45 -12.88
CA THR A 101 -7.47 -9.99 -11.76
C THR A 101 -8.20 -11.15 -11.08
N ASN A 102 -7.44 -11.99 -10.37
CA ASN A 102 -7.98 -13.10 -9.59
C ASN A 102 -8.99 -12.63 -8.54
N ILE A 103 -9.97 -13.49 -8.27
CA ILE A 103 -10.92 -13.27 -7.16
C ILE A 103 -10.20 -13.59 -5.85
N VAL A 104 -9.86 -12.55 -5.09
CA VAL A 104 -9.23 -12.69 -3.78
C VAL A 104 -10.34 -12.88 -2.76
N LYS A 105 -10.40 -14.07 -2.15
CA LYS A 105 -11.39 -14.40 -1.12
C LYS A 105 -11.22 -13.52 0.13
N PRO A 106 -12.32 -13.24 0.85
CA PRO A 106 -12.29 -12.76 2.23
C PRO A 106 -11.32 -13.54 3.12
N ARG A 107 -10.65 -12.86 4.06
CA ARG A 107 -9.77 -13.50 5.07
C ARG A 107 -10.15 -13.03 6.49
N GLY A 108 -10.27 -13.99 7.42
CA GLY A 108 -10.68 -13.81 8.81
C GLY A 108 -12.12 -14.24 9.09
N GLY A 109 -12.51 -14.33 10.36
CA GLY A 109 -13.84 -14.80 10.78
C GLY A 109 -13.95 -16.30 11.02
N ALA A 110 -15.10 -16.73 11.57
CA ALA A 110 -15.36 -18.12 11.95
C ALA A 110 -15.20 -19.13 10.80
N ALA A 111 -15.38 -18.67 9.55
CA ALA A 111 -15.23 -19.49 8.34
C ALA A 111 -13.77 -19.89 8.03
N SER A 112 -12.76 -19.21 8.59
CA SER A 112 -11.35 -19.55 8.39
C SER A 112 -10.70 -20.21 9.61
N GLY A 113 -11.49 -20.64 10.61
CA GLY A 113 -10.99 -21.25 11.85
C GLY A 113 -10.14 -20.33 12.74
N ALA A 114 -9.99 -19.05 12.38
CA ALA A 114 -9.12 -18.10 13.07
C ALA A 114 -9.95 -17.21 14.00
N THR A 115 -9.48 -17.00 15.24
CA THR A 115 -10.11 -16.14 16.26
C THR A 115 -10.03 -14.64 15.94
N ASN A 116 -9.49 -14.25 14.78
CA ASN A 116 -9.40 -12.87 14.36
C ASN A 116 -10.74 -12.43 13.78
N GLN A 117 -11.25 -11.27 14.22
CA GLN A 117 -12.42 -10.63 13.62
C GLN A 117 -12.28 -10.57 12.09
N GLU A 118 -13.40 -10.80 11.40
CA GLU A 118 -13.49 -10.84 9.94
C GLU A 118 -13.00 -9.50 9.36
N SER A 119 -11.73 -9.48 8.94
CA SER A 119 -11.04 -8.22 8.62
C SER A 119 -11.17 -7.80 7.15
N ARG A 120 -11.70 -8.66 6.29
CA ARG A 120 -11.84 -8.44 4.84
C ARG A 120 -13.14 -9.04 4.30
N VAL A 121 -14.28 -8.42 4.59
CA VAL A 121 -15.61 -8.93 4.21
C VAL A 121 -15.80 -9.07 2.69
N TRP A 122 -15.23 -8.18 1.88
CA TRP A 122 -15.59 -8.06 0.46
C TRP A 122 -14.59 -8.69 -0.53
N GLY A 123 -13.39 -9.06 -0.08
CA GLY A 123 -12.34 -9.53 -1.00
C GLY A 123 -11.92 -8.46 -2.03
N SER A 124 -11.29 -8.93 -3.13
CA SER A 124 -10.79 -8.19 -4.30
C SER A 124 -10.89 -6.65 -4.27
N CYS A 125 -9.74 -6.00 -4.08
CA CYS A 125 -9.59 -4.55 -4.15
C CYS A 125 -9.27 -4.08 -5.58
N MET A 126 -8.28 -4.70 -6.23
CA MET A 126 -8.04 -4.54 -7.67
C MET A 126 -8.99 -5.46 -8.44
N LEU A 127 -9.57 -4.96 -9.53
CA LEU A 127 -10.61 -5.67 -10.29
C LEU A 127 -10.10 -6.09 -11.67
N ASN A 128 -9.57 -5.14 -12.43
CA ASN A 128 -9.03 -5.38 -13.76
C ASN A 128 -7.95 -4.36 -14.13
N ILE A 129 -7.15 -4.75 -15.11
CA ILE A 129 -6.20 -3.90 -15.82
C ILE A 129 -6.58 -3.93 -17.29
N THR A 130 -6.62 -2.79 -17.95
CA THR A 130 -6.91 -2.74 -19.39
C THR A 130 -5.83 -1.99 -20.15
N TYR A 131 -5.73 -2.28 -21.45
CA TYR A 131 -4.87 -1.59 -22.38
C TYR A 131 -5.66 -1.08 -23.58
N LYS A 132 -5.35 0.14 -24.02
CA LYS A 132 -5.71 0.65 -25.33
C LYS A 132 -4.50 1.36 -25.95
N ALA A 133 -4.42 1.37 -27.27
CA ALA A 133 -3.28 1.97 -27.98
C ALA A 133 -3.52 3.44 -28.39
N ILE A 134 -4.76 3.82 -28.67
CA ILE A 134 -5.11 5.17 -29.17
C ILE A 134 -5.97 5.94 -28.17
N PRO A 135 -5.83 7.29 -28.07
CA PRO A 135 -4.91 8.14 -28.83
C PRO A 135 -3.44 8.04 -28.40
N GLN A 136 -3.19 7.46 -27.22
CA GLN A 136 -1.87 7.17 -26.66
C GLN A 136 -1.94 5.79 -25.99
N PRO A 137 -0.88 4.96 -26.03
CA PRO A 137 -0.82 3.72 -25.26
C PRO A 137 -1.17 3.99 -23.80
N GLN A 138 -2.15 3.30 -23.25
CA GLN A 138 -2.66 3.58 -21.91
C GLN A 138 -2.92 2.29 -21.15
N ILE A 139 -2.40 2.20 -19.93
CA ILE A 139 -2.84 1.23 -18.93
C ILE A 139 -3.91 1.87 -18.05
N THR A 140 -5.02 1.15 -17.86
CA THR A 140 -6.06 1.56 -16.91
C THR A 140 -6.19 0.53 -15.81
N LEU A 141 -5.98 0.94 -14.55
CA LEU A 141 -6.29 0.12 -13.38
C LEU A 141 -7.70 0.45 -12.90
N ILE A 142 -8.52 -0.57 -12.64
CA ILE A 142 -9.85 -0.42 -12.03
C ILE A 142 -9.83 -1.08 -10.66
N SER A 143 -10.17 -0.30 -9.62
CA SER A 143 -10.15 -0.74 -8.23
C SER A 143 -11.46 -0.39 -7.52
N ARG A 144 -11.89 -1.26 -6.60
CA ARG A 144 -13.00 -0.99 -5.67
C ARG A 144 -12.54 -0.12 -4.51
N THR A 145 -11.35 -0.40 -3.97
CA THR A 145 -10.83 0.41 -2.87
C THR A 145 -9.33 0.26 -2.73
N SER A 146 -8.65 1.33 -2.30
CA SER A 146 -7.21 1.32 -2.04
C SER A 146 -6.85 2.13 -0.81
N TYR A 147 -5.94 1.59 0.03
CA TYR A 147 -5.41 2.29 1.19
C TYR A 147 -4.18 3.11 0.82
N LEU A 148 -4.36 4.40 0.58
CA LEU A 148 -3.26 5.30 0.26
C LEU A 148 -2.41 5.59 1.50
N GLY A 149 -1.14 5.93 1.25
CA GLY A 149 -0.09 5.98 2.27
C GLY A 149 0.32 4.62 2.84
N TYR A 150 -0.17 3.52 2.26
CA TYR A 150 0.17 2.14 2.61
C TYR A 150 0.13 1.24 1.36
N ILE A 151 -0.68 0.17 1.37
CA ILE A 151 -0.72 -0.84 0.28
C ILE A 151 -1.23 -0.30 -1.07
N GLY A 152 -1.87 0.87 -1.13
CA GLY A 152 -2.32 1.47 -2.38
C GLY A 152 -1.18 1.76 -3.35
N ALA A 153 0.03 2.04 -2.86
CA ALA A 153 1.22 2.16 -3.70
C ALA A 153 1.55 0.85 -4.43
N LEU A 154 1.25 -0.31 -3.82
CA LEU A 154 1.44 -1.59 -4.49
C LEU A 154 0.37 -1.85 -5.56
N ASP A 155 -0.86 -1.37 -5.39
CA ASP A 155 -1.88 -1.48 -6.44
C ASP A 155 -1.39 -0.78 -7.73
N VAL A 156 -0.87 0.45 -7.56
CA VAL A 156 -0.24 1.25 -8.63
C VAL A 156 0.98 0.54 -9.20
N SER A 157 1.83 -0.04 -8.33
CA SER A 157 3.04 -0.78 -8.72
C SER A 157 2.73 -2.04 -9.52
N VAL A 158 1.62 -2.74 -9.23
CA VAL A 158 1.18 -3.91 -10.01
C VAL A 158 0.77 -3.49 -11.41
N ALA A 159 -0.01 -2.42 -11.56
CA ALA A 159 -0.37 -1.89 -12.87
C ALA A 159 0.86 -1.40 -13.66
N TRP A 160 1.80 -0.74 -12.96
CA TRP A 160 3.07 -0.34 -13.53
C TRP A 160 3.89 -1.53 -14.04
N MET A 161 3.99 -2.59 -13.24
CA MET A 161 4.73 -3.80 -13.61
C MET A 161 4.10 -4.49 -14.82
N VAL A 162 2.78 -4.65 -14.85
CA VAL A 162 2.07 -5.18 -16.03
C VAL A 162 2.32 -4.30 -17.26
N GLY A 163 2.29 -2.98 -17.09
CA GLY A 163 2.65 -2.01 -18.12
C GLY A 163 4.08 -2.22 -18.64
N ARG A 164 5.05 -2.43 -17.75
CA ARG A 164 6.47 -2.68 -18.09
C ARG A 164 6.67 -3.94 -18.93
N TYR A 165 5.96 -5.02 -18.62
CA TYR A 165 6.01 -6.25 -19.44
C TYR A 165 5.44 -6.00 -20.83
N LEU A 166 4.30 -5.32 -20.91
CA LEU A 166 3.70 -5.00 -22.21
C LEU A 166 4.57 -4.02 -23.01
N ALA A 167 5.15 -3.02 -22.36
CA ALA A 167 6.03 -2.03 -22.97
C ALA A 167 7.26 -2.68 -23.61
N LYS A 168 7.86 -3.65 -22.91
CA LYS A 168 8.96 -4.48 -23.42
C LYS A 168 8.56 -5.19 -24.72
N GLU A 169 7.43 -5.89 -24.73
CA GLU A 169 6.97 -6.67 -25.90
C GLU A 169 6.56 -5.78 -27.09
N LEU A 170 6.04 -4.58 -26.81
CA LEU A 170 5.74 -3.60 -27.85
C LEU A 170 6.97 -2.81 -28.29
N GLY A 171 8.06 -2.78 -27.52
CA GLY A 171 9.20 -1.88 -27.75
C GLY A 171 8.78 -0.41 -27.66
N ILE A 172 8.09 -0.04 -26.58
CA ILE A 172 7.73 1.34 -26.21
C ILE A 172 8.32 1.67 -24.83
N GLU A 173 8.56 2.95 -24.55
CA GLU A 173 9.06 3.38 -23.25
C GLU A 173 7.90 3.70 -22.30
N MET A 174 8.09 3.52 -21.00
CA MET A 174 7.08 3.84 -19.98
C MET A 174 6.68 5.32 -19.99
N LYS A 175 7.60 6.20 -20.41
CA LYS A 175 7.34 7.65 -20.57
C LYS A 175 6.35 7.98 -21.68
N ASP A 176 6.14 7.06 -22.64
CA ASP A 176 5.21 7.24 -23.76
C ASP A 176 3.83 6.65 -23.46
N MET A 177 3.69 5.92 -22.34
CA MET A 177 2.44 5.29 -21.93
C MET A 177 1.72 6.14 -20.90
N LYS A 178 0.42 6.33 -21.07
CA LYS A 178 -0.46 6.98 -20.09
C LYS A 178 -0.90 6.00 -19.00
N PHE A 179 -1.11 6.48 -17.79
CA PHE A 179 -1.80 5.73 -16.74
C PHE A 179 -3.15 6.35 -16.40
N VAL A 180 -4.16 5.51 -16.17
CA VAL A 180 -5.44 5.93 -15.61
C VAL A 180 -5.84 4.98 -14.49
N TRP A 181 -6.24 5.54 -13.35
CA TRP A 181 -6.79 4.79 -12.23
C TRP A 181 -8.23 5.18 -11.99
N VAL A 182 -9.14 4.23 -12.22
CA VAL A 182 -10.54 4.36 -11.82
C VAL A 182 -10.69 3.65 -10.48
N ASN A 183 -10.98 4.41 -9.42
CA ASN A 183 -11.08 3.87 -8.07
C ASN A 183 -12.38 4.31 -7.42
N GLN A 184 -13.18 3.33 -6.98
CA GLN A 184 -14.45 3.61 -6.32
C GLN A 184 -14.24 4.29 -4.95
N ALA A 185 -13.18 3.96 -4.22
CA ALA A 185 -12.88 4.57 -2.93
C ALA A 185 -11.39 4.50 -2.58
N VAL A 186 -10.71 5.66 -2.54
CA VAL A 186 -9.40 5.75 -1.89
C VAL A 186 -9.60 6.07 -0.41
N GLN A 187 -8.79 5.45 0.44
CA GLN A 187 -8.96 5.49 1.88
C GLN A 187 -7.64 5.81 2.57
N TRP A 188 -7.69 6.66 3.60
CA TRP A 188 -6.59 6.89 4.52
C TRP A 188 -6.94 6.27 5.86
N HIS A 189 -6.14 5.33 6.33
CA HIS A 189 -6.37 4.67 7.61
C HIS A 189 -5.44 5.26 8.67
N ASN A 190 -6.01 5.68 9.79
CA ASN A 190 -5.31 6.46 10.84
C ASN A 190 -3.96 5.90 11.30
N PHE A 191 -3.78 4.58 11.39
CA PHE A 191 -2.50 3.97 11.77
C PHE A 191 -1.80 3.22 10.65
N LYS A 192 -2.51 2.63 9.68
CA LYS A 192 -1.85 1.86 8.61
C LYS A 192 -1.13 2.78 7.62
N SER A 193 -1.66 3.97 7.39
CA SER A 193 -1.13 4.96 6.46
C SER A 193 -0.03 5.84 7.06
N LEU A 194 0.39 5.60 8.31
CA LEU A 194 1.40 6.41 8.99
C LEU A 194 2.76 6.41 8.30
N ALA A 195 3.10 5.36 7.55
CA ALA A 195 4.36 5.27 6.82
C ALA A 195 4.56 6.50 5.92
N TYR A 196 3.52 6.94 5.21
CA TYR A 196 3.59 8.14 4.36
C TYR A 196 3.90 9.42 5.14
N LEU A 197 3.35 9.58 6.35
CA LEU A 197 3.64 10.76 7.19
C LEU A 197 5.05 10.69 7.79
N LEU A 198 5.48 9.50 8.24
CA LEU A 198 6.66 9.36 9.08
C LEU A 198 7.92 8.95 8.30
N ASN A 199 7.77 8.46 7.07
CA ASN A 199 8.84 7.92 6.25
C ASN A 199 8.78 8.41 4.79
N HIS A 200 8.18 9.58 4.55
CA HIS A 200 8.13 10.18 3.22
C HIS A 200 9.54 10.34 2.61
N ALA A 201 9.66 10.11 1.29
CA ALA A 201 10.92 10.26 0.56
C ALA A 201 11.44 11.71 0.57
N ASN A 202 10.54 12.67 0.33
CA ASN A 202 10.80 14.10 0.57
C ASN A 202 11.06 14.40 2.06
N GLU A 203 12.28 14.87 2.36
CA GLU A 203 12.75 15.14 3.72
C GLU A 203 12.02 16.30 4.43
N GLU A 204 11.66 17.35 3.70
CA GLU A 204 10.91 18.49 4.25
C GLU A 204 9.52 18.05 4.70
N LYS A 205 8.77 17.35 3.83
CA LYS A 205 7.48 16.77 4.18
C LYS A 205 7.59 15.82 5.37
N ARG A 206 8.58 14.92 5.35
CA ARG A 206 8.82 13.96 6.45
C ARG A 206 9.07 14.68 7.77
N THR A 207 9.88 15.73 7.76
CA THR A 207 10.22 16.51 8.97
C THR A 207 8.99 17.23 9.51
N HIS A 208 8.24 17.90 8.63
CA HIS A 208 6.99 18.58 8.98
C HIS A 208 5.97 17.60 9.59
N TYR A 209 5.70 16.49 8.92
CA TYR A 209 4.74 15.50 9.41
C TYR A 209 5.20 14.82 10.69
N ARG A 210 6.48 14.46 10.85
CA ARG A 210 7.00 13.94 12.13
C ARG A 210 6.75 14.92 13.26
N ARG A 211 6.99 16.22 13.03
CA ARG A 211 6.69 17.27 14.00
C ARG A 211 5.19 17.30 14.35
N LEU A 212 4.31 17.31 13.35
CA LEU A 212 2.86 17.27 13.58
C LEU A 212 2.37 16.00 14.29
N MET A 213 3.01 14.86 14.08
CA MET A 213 2.54 13.56 14.59
C MET A 213 3.12 13.23 15.98
N ILE A 214 4.39 13.52 16.22
CA ILE A 214 5.16 13.04 17.38
C ILE A 214 5.22 14.07 18.51
N GLU A 215 5.52 15.34 18.20
CA GLU A 215 5.76 16.35 19.24
C GLU A 215 4.54 16.54 20.13
N PRO A 216 4.70 16.76 21.45
CA PRO A 216 3.58 17.02 22.32
C PRO A 216 2.90 18.34 21.95
N SER A 217 1.59 18.42 22.20
CA SER A 217 0.81 19.60 21.78
C SER A 217 1.29 20.91 22.41
N SER A 218 2.04 20.89 23.52
CA SER A 218 2.66 22.09 24.09
C SER A 218 3.69 22.73 23.16
N GLU A 219 4.42 21.91 22.38
CA GLU A 219 5.55 22.33 21.53
C GLU A 219 5.12 22.76 20.12
N LEU A 220 3.86 22.56 19.78
CA LEU A 220 3.30 22.93 18.49
C LEU A 220 2.83 24.39 18.48
N THR A 221 3.13 25.08 17.40
CA THR A 221 2.64 26.43 17.12
C THR A 221 1.11 26.43 16.93
N VAL A 222 0.50 27.61 17.02
CA VAL A 222 -0.94 27.77 16.76
C VAL A 222 -1.32 27.34 15.33
N LYS A 223 -0.45 27.61 14.35
CA LYS A 223 -0.66 27.23 12.95
C LYS A 223 -0.67 25.71 12.79
N GLU A 224 0.30 25.01 13.36
CA GLU A 224 0.41 23.54 13.29
C GLU A 224 -0.77 22.86 13.99
N LYS A 225 -1.18 23.37 15.16
CA LYS A 225 -2.38 22.88 15.86
C LYS A 225 -3.62 23.02 15.00
N ARG A 226 -3.78 24.16 14.32
CA ARG A 226 -4.91 24.41 13.42
C ARG A 226 -4.87 23.46 12.22
N GLU A 227 -3.71 23.27 11.60
CA GLU A 227 -3.53 22.31 10.51
C GLU A 227 -3.98 20.90 10.91
N ILE A 228 -3.56 20.42 12.08
CA ILE A 228 -4.01 19.11 12.58
C ILE A 228 -5.54 19.06 12.76
N LEU A 229 -6.15 20.14 13.27
CA LEU A 229 -7.59 20.15 13.58
C LEU A 229 -8.47 20.29 12.33
N ASP A 230 -8.00 21.05 11.34
CA ASP A 230 -8.71 21.32 10.08
C ASP A 230 -8.68 20.11 9.14
N HIS A 231 -7.73 19.18 9.34
CA HIS A 231 -7.52 18.02 8.47
C HIS A 231 -7.80 16.69 9.21
N PRO A 232 -8.96 16.04 8.98
CA PRO A 232 -9.36 14.83 9.69
C PRO A 232 -8.34 13.69 9.67
N ALA A 233 -7.66 13.46 8.54
CA ALA A 233 -6.63 12.43 8.44
C ALA A 233 -5.46 12.67 9.41
N LEU A 234 -4.95 13.90 9.50
CA LEU A 234 -3.89 14.28 10.44
C LEU A 234 -4.37 14.14 11.88
N ARG A 235 -5.57 14.63 12.20
CA ARG A 235 -6.18 14.53 13.54
C ARG A 235 -6.27 13.08 14.02
N LEU A 236 -6.83 12.20 13.19
CA LEU A 236 -7.04 10.80 13.52
C LEU A 236 -5.70 10.07 13.69
N SER A 237 -4.74 10.32 12.79
CA SER A 237 -3.42 9.70 12.82
C SER A 237 -2.62 10.14 14.05
N ARG A 238 -2.60 11.45 14.36
CA ARG A 238 -1.98 11.99 15.56
C ARG A 238 -2.60 11.44 16.82
N LYS A 239 -3.95 11.42 16.92
CA LYS A 239 -4.65 10.87 18.10
C LYS A 239 -4.22 9.43 18.39
N TRP A 240 -4.09 8.61 17.34
CA TRP A 240 -3.63 7.24 17.49
C TRP A 240 -2.15 7.19 17.90
N LEU A 241 -1.27 7.93 17.22
CA LEU A 241 0.17 7.87 17.51
C LEU A 241 0.51 8.40 18.90
N GLN A 242 -0.15 9.47 19.35
CA GLN A 242 0.02 10.01 20.70
C GLN A 242 -0.40 9.00 21.78
N LYS A 243 -1.35 8.11 21.50
CA LYS A 243 -1.67 6.98 22.40
C LYS A 243 -0.52 5.99 22.47
N VAL A 244 0.12 5.67 21.35
CA VAL A 244 1.30 4.78 21.32
C VAL A 244 2.44 5.41 22.12
N ILE A 245 2.77 6.67 21.87
CA ILE A 245 3.82 7.40 22.60
C ILE A 245 3.53 7.43 24.12
N LYS A 246 2.27 7.64 24.52
CA LYS A 246 1.89 7.58 25.93
C LYS A 246 2.04 6.18 26.54
N ASP A 247 1.67 5.15 25.79
CA ASP A 247 1.84 3.75 26.21
C ASP A 247 3.33 3.41 26.35
N ASP A 248 4.18 3.88 25.42
CA ASP A 248 5.64 3.75 25.46
C ASP A 248 6.23 4.45 26.70
N GLN A 249 5.79 5.68 27.00
CA GLN A 249 6.19 6.41 28.22
C GLN A 249 5.74 5.73 29.52
N ALA A 250 4.66 4.95 29.46
CA ALA A 250 4.19 4.14 30.58
C ALA A 250 4.93 2.80 30.71
N GLY A 251 5.95 2.55 29.87
CA GLY A 251 6.74 1.32 29.88
C GLY A 251 6.02 0.10 29.30
N ARG A 252 4.97 0.29 28.48
CA ARG A 252 4.32 -0.82 27.79
C ARG A 252 5.25 -1.40 26.72
N THR A 253 5.19 -2.71 26.60
CA THR A 253 5.96 -3.49 25.63
C THR A 253 5.08 -3.95 24.48
N LEU A 254 5.71 -4.46 23.42
CA LEU A 254 5.05 -5.13 22.30
C LEU A 254 4.23 -6.37 22.74
N GLY A 255 4.62 -6.99 23.86
CA GLY A 255 3.93 -8.11 24.49
C GLY A 255 2.55 -7.75 25.06
N ASP A 256 2.37 -6.50 25.49
CA ASP A 256 1.13 -5.99 26.06
C ASP A 256 0.05 -5.72 24.99
N MET A 257 0.48 -5.57 23.73
CA MET A 257 -0.43 -5.34 22.61
C MET A 257 -1.18 -6.61 22.25
N THR A 258 -2.48 -6.48 22.03
CA THR A 258 -3.37 -7.65 21.86
C THR A 258 -3.75 -7.87 20.40
N TYR A 259 -3.71 -6.82 19.59
CA TYR A 259 -4.10 -6.84 18.19
C TYR A 259 -2.85 -6.78 17.29
N ASN A 260 -2.56 -7.89 16.60
CA ASN A 260 -1.33 -8.08 15.82
C ASN A 260 -1.12 -6.99 14.76
N THR A 261 -2.18 -6.52 14.09
CA THR A 261 -2.07 -5.47 13.07
C THR A 261 -1.52 -4.17 13.64
N LEU A 262 -1.96 -3.79 14.86
CA LEU A 262 -1.43 -2.62 15.55
C LEU A 262 0.03 -2.86 15.94
N ARG A 263 0.33 -4.02 16.53
CA ARG A 263 1.70 -4.37 16.93
C ARG A 263 2.68 -4.27 15.76
N ARG A 264 2.31 -4.76 14.57
CA ARG A 264 3.15 -4.67 13.36
C ARG A 264 3.48 -3.22 12.99
N ILE A 265 2.51 -2.32 13.06
CA ILE A 265 2.72 -0.90 12.76
C ILE A 265 3.57 -0.22 13.84
N VAL A 266 3.34 -0.53 15.12
CA VAL A 266 4.13 0.02 16.23
C VAL A 266 5.58 -0.42 16.15
N ARG A 267 5.84 -1.71 15.85
CA ARG A 267 7.20 -2.21 15.60
C ARG A 267 7.91 -1.44 14.47
N ARG A 268 7.19 -1.15 13.38
CA ARG A 268 7.72 -0.36 12.25
C ARG A 268 7.97 1.08 12.64
N PHE A 269 7.06 1.70 13.40
CA PHE A 269 7.27 3.03 13.96
C PHE A 269 8.54 3.09 14.82
N HIS A 270 8.67 2.22 15.82
CA HIS A 270 9.85 2.18 16.68
C HIS A 270 11.15 1.97 15.88
N THR A 271 11.14 1.03 14.93
CA THR A 271 12.35 0.68 14.17
C THR A 271 12.73 1.73 13.12
N GLU A 272 11.78 2.15 12.27
CA GLU A 272 12.07 3.03 11.12
C GLU A 272 12.14 4.51 11.51
N VAL A 273 11.53 4.90 12.64
CA VAL A 273 11.51 6.30 13.09
C VAL A 273 12.53 6.56 14.19
N TYR A 274 12.62 5.68 15.20
CA TYR A 274 13.57 5.85 16.31
C TYR A 274 14.85 5.03 16.18
N GLY A 275 14.90 4.08 15.25
CA GLY A 275 16.06 3.22 15.04
C GLY A 275 15.98 1.91 15.81
N TYR A 276 16.68 0.89 15.30
CA TYR A 276 16.64 -0.48 15.81
C TYR A 276 17.06 -0.59 17.28
N GLU A 277 18.09 0.15 17.69
CA GLU A 277 18.59 0.12 19.08
C GLU A 277 17.55 0.63 20.08
N VAL A 278 16.80 1.67 19.73
CA VAL A 278 15.69 2.17 20.55
C VAL A 278 14.52 1.18 20.51
N ALA A 279 14.22 0.61 19.34
CA ALA A 279 13.12 -0.34 19.19
C ALA A 279 13.24 -1.57 20.10
N LYS A 280 14.47 -2.04 20.38
CA LYS A 280 14.73 -3.16 21.30
C LYS A 280 14.23 -2.92 22.73
N GLN A 281 14.10 -1.67 23.15
CA GLN A 281 13.61 -1.32 24.49
C GLN A 281 12.13 -1.66 24.69
N TYR A 282 11.37 -1.81 23.59
CA TYR A 282 9.94 -2.12 23.62
C TYR A 282 9.65 -3.62 23.46
N GLU A 283 10.66 -4.47 23.32
CA GLU A 283 10.46 -5.92 23.22
C GLU A 283 9.83 -6.49 24.49
N GLY A 284 9.04 -7.55 24.35
CA GLY A 284 8.38 -8.13 25.51
C GLY A 284 7.58 -9.40 25.23
N TRP A 285 7.33 -10.13 26.31
CA TRP A 285 6.51 -11.33 26.29
C TRP A 285 5.03 -10.98 26.32
N SER A 286 4.25 -11.57 25.41
CA SER A 286 2.81 -11.70 25.63
C SER A 286 2.52 -12.83 26.62
N LEU A 287 1.42 -12.69 27.35
CA LEU A 287 1.00 -13.66 28.35
C LEU A 287 -0.31 -14.33 27.93
N TYR A 288 -0.48 -15.60 28.31
CA TYR A 288 -1.78 -16.27 28.20
C TYR A 288 -2.81 -15.55 29.06
N LYS A 289 -3.95 -15.18 28.45
CA LYS A 289 -5.01 -14.42 29.14
C LYS A 289 -6.05 -15.29 29.82
N SER A 290 -6.17 -16.54 29.39
CA SER A 290 -7.18 -17.51 29.83
C SER A 290 -6.60 -18.92 29.80
N GLY A 291 -7.31 -19.85 30.46
CA GLY A 291 -6.92 -21.25 30.53
C GLY A 291 -5.89 -21.58 31.63
N PRO A 292 -5.44 -22.85 31.70
CA PRO A 292 -4.55 -23.33 32.76
C PRO A 292 -3.19 -22.62 32.81
N MET A 293 -2.74 -22.06 31.69
CA MET A 293 -1.48 -21.35 31.57
C MET A 293 -1.61 -19.83 31.78
N LYS A 294 -2.75 -19.32 32.27
CA LYS A 294 -2.98 -17.87 32.44
C LYS A 294 -1.84 -17.21 33.23
N GLY A 295 -1.30 -16.11 32.68
CA GLY A 295 -0.17 -15.38 33.26
C GLY A 295 1.21 -15.92 32.87
N GLN A 296 1.30 -17.09 32.24
CA GLN A 296 2.56 -17.62 31.73
C GLN A 296 2.93 -16.94 30.39
N GLN A 297 4.23 -16.93 30.10
CA GLN A 297 4.79 -16.43 28.85
C GLN A 297 4.29 -17.26 27.66
N LYS A 298 3.82 -16.58 26.61
CA LYS A 298 3.30 -17.21 25.39
C LYS A 298 4.26 -17.01 24.22
N GLU A 299 4.53 -15.75 23.87
CA GLU A 299 5.30 -15.40 22.68
C GLU A 299 6.07 -14.11 22.94
N PHE A 300 7.36 -14.10 22.63
CA PHE A 300 8.21 -12.91 22.74
C PHE A 300 8.18 -12.12 21.45
N PHE A 301 7.73 -10.86 21.52
CA PHE A 301 7.70 -9.98 20.37
C PHE A 301 8.96 -9.12 20.32
N LYS A 302 9.85 -9.47 19.39
CA LYS A 302 11.08 -8.73 19.09
C LYS A 302 10.81 -7.44 18.32
N ALA A 303 11.75 -6.51 18.31
CA ALA A 303 11.78 -5.41 17.35
C ALA A 303 11.83 -5.98 15.92
N TYR A 304 11.46 -5.18 14.92
CA TYR A 304 11.81 -5.55 13.54
C TYR A 304 13.23 -5.09 13.25
N GLU A 305 13.91 -5.78 12.34
CA GLU A 305 15.07 -5.18 11.70
C GLU A 305 14.62 -4.06 10.75
N PRO A 306 15.47 -3.03 10.53
CA PRO A 306 15.20 -1.99 9.54
C PRO A 306 14.93 -2.59 8.17
N LEU A 307 13.91 -2.09 7.48
CA LEU A 307 13.62 -2.51 6.12
C LEU A 307 14.80 -2.14 5.20
N PRO A 308 15.24 -3.05 4.32
CA PRO A 308 16.13 -2.68 3.23
C PRO A 308 15.38 -1.76 2.26
N SER A 309 16.13 -0.90 1.57
CA SER A 309 15.61 -0.20 0.39
C SER A 309 15.35 -1.24 -0.70
N VAL A 310 14.12 -1.26 -1.21
CA VAL A 310 13.69 -2.13 -2.31
C VAL A 310 12.94 -1.28 -3.31
N PRO A 311 13.65 -0.61 -4.24
CA PRO A 311 13.02 0.15 -5.31
C PRO A 311 12.19 -0.78 -6.20
N ILE A 312 11.01 -0.33 -6.63
CA ILE A 312 10.07 -1.12 -7.45
C ILE A 312 10.70 -1.66 -8.74
N GLN A 313 11.71 -0.98 -9.29
CA GLN A 313 12.40 -1.36 -10.51
C GLN A 313 13.25 -2.63 -10.34
N THR A 314 13.62 -2.97 -9.10
CA THR A 314 14.34 -4.20 -8.73
C THR A 314 13.44 -5.43 -8.59
N LEU A 315 12.12 -5.22 -8.65
CA LEU A 315 11.11 -6.28 -8.55
C LEU A 315 10.61 -6.67 -9.94
N ASP A 316 9.96 -7.83 -10.01
CA ASP A 316 9.29 -8.34 -11.20
C ASP A 316 8.19 -9.36 -10.83
N LEU A 317 7.69 -10.09 -11.83
CA LEU A 317 6.65 -11.12 -11.67
C LEU A 317 7.25 -12.53 -11.48
N SER A 318 8.53 -12.65 -11.11
CA SER A 318 9.14 -13.93 -10.72
C SER A 318 8.39 -14.68 -9.61
N PRO A 319 7.68 -14.05 -8.64
CA PRO A 319 6.87 -14.79 -7.66
C PRO A 319 5.72 -15.62 -8.24
N ILE A 320 5.37 -15.39 -9.51
CA ILE A 320 4.42 -16.17 -10.31
C ILE A 320 5.09 -16.78 -11.55
N GLY A 321 6.42 -16.96 -11.51
CA GLY A 321 7.22 -17.61 -12.54
C GLY A 321 7.29 -16.85 -13.87
N MET A 322 7.14 -15.53 -13.84
CA MET A 322 7.31 -14.67 -15.01
C MET A 322 8.41 -13.64 -14.73
N PRO A 323 9.72 -13.97 -14.82
CA PRO A 323 10.78 -12.99 -14.60
C PRO A 323 10.90 -12.00 -15.76
N LEU A 324 11.29 -10.74 -15.48
CA LEU A 324 11.28 -9.70 -16.52
C LEU A 324 12.39 -9.91 -17.55
N ALA A 325 13.52 -10.51 -17.15
CA ALA A 325 14.62 -10.86 -18.03
C ALA A 325 14.24 -11.96 -19.04
N GLY A 326 13.18 -12.74 -18.76
CA GLY A 326 12.71 -13.80 -19.64
C GLY A 326 12.15 -13.29 -20.97
N HIS A 327 12.11 -14.17 -21.97
CA HIS A 327 11.35 -13.96 -23.19
C HIS A 327 9.97 -14.59 -23.05
N TYR A 328 8.97 -13.97 -23.66
CA TYR A 328 7.64 -14.53 -23.79
C TYR A 328 7.72 -15.96 -24.40
N GLY A 329 7.25 -16.98 -23.67
CA GLY A 329 7.21 -18.37 -24.14
C GLY A 329 8.12 -19.38 -23.42
N THR A 330 8.99 -18.94 -22.51
CA THR A 330 9.75 -19.89 -21.66
C THR A 330 8.84 -20.64 -20.71
N ASP A 331 9.06 -21.95 -20.55
CA ASP A 331 8.25 -22.80 -19.66
C ASP A 331 8.32 -22.33 -18.21
N PHE A 332 7.17 -22.39 -17.53
CA PHE A 332 7.04 -22.04 -16.12
C PHE A 332 7.71 -23.12 -15.27
N VAL A 333 8.73 -22.74 -14.50
CA VAL A 333 9.27 -23.55 -13.41
C VAL A 333 8.81 -22.89 -12.12
N GLY A 334 7.82 -23.48 -11.46
CA GLY A 334 7.24 -22.93 -10.23
C GLY A 334 8.31 -22.78 -9.15
N GLY A 335 8.32 -21.64 -8.47
CA GLY A 335 9.13 -21.42 -7.28
C GLY A 335 8.37 -21.89 -6.05
N ASP A 336 8.94 -22.87 -5.34
CA ASP A 336 8.40 -23.43 -4.11
C ASP A 336 8.18 -22.36 -3.03
N ASP A 337 7.12 -22.58 -2.27
CA ASP A 337 6.66 -21.74 -1.18
C ASP A 337 7.59 -21.85 0.03
N GLU A 338 8.34 -20.78 0.31
CA GLU A 338 8.72 -20.47 1.69
C GLU A 338 7.58 -19.63 2.29
N ASP A 339 6.60 -20.33 2.85
CA ASP A 339 5.69 -19.77 3.84
C ASP A 339 6.50 -19.49 5.11
N ASP A 340 6.60 -18.22 5.51
CA ASP A 340 6.94 -17.83 6.88
C ASP A 340 6.31 -16.47 7.26
N ASP A 341 5.81 -16.41 8.49
CA ASP A 341 4.80 -15.52 9.12
C ASP A 341 5.01 -13.99 9.20
#